data_AF-A0A9W8N7S2-F1
#
_entry.id   AF-A0A9W8N7S2-F1
#
_cell.length_a   1.000
_cell.length_b   1.000
_cell.length_c   1.000
_cell.angle_alpha   90.00
_cell.angle_beta   90.00
_cell.angle_gamma   90.00
#
_symmetry.space_group_name_H-M   'P 1'
#
loop_
_entity.id
_entity.type
_entity.pdbx_description
1 polymer ?
#
loop_
_entity_poly.entity_id
_entity_poly.type
_entity_poly.pdbx_seq_one_letter_code
_entity_poly.pdbx_strand_id
1 'polypeptide(L)'
;MVLDYPHKKLLGICWGHQTISSVFGGKLVDAAVPEMGVASVKLTNHGRAFFHEAAASETFNLQQHHRREVAAAPFGFVSLAQSNQCFLSESNAILTFQGHPEKDSETARLRLHDSMRWFGFDALSDEKAWAQLEMLINTPHDGEMVWRRVFEWVREPYSETGATQQKAALALAEKASKM
;
A
#
# COMPACT_ATOMS: atom_id res chain seq x y z
N MET A 1 3.73 -2.10 -21.46
CA MET A 1 4.40 -2.57 -20.23
C MET A 1 5.65 -1.76 -19.99
N VAL A 2 6.16 -1.74 -18.75
CA VAL A 2 7.41 -1.07 -18.39
C VAL A 2 8.58 -1.71 -19.11
N LEU A 3 9.43 -0.89 -19.73
CA LEU A 3 10.61 -1.34 -20.47
C LEU A 3 11.83 -1.51 -19.55
N ASP A 4 11.97 -0.65 -18.54
CA ASP A 4 13.07 -0.68 -17.57
C ASP A 4 12.59 -0.33 -16.15
N TYR A 5 13.19 -0.98 -15.15
CA TYR A 5 12.97 -0.64 -13.74
C TYR A 5 13.80 0.60 -13.35
N PRO A 6 13.25 1.49 -12.51
CA PRO A 6 13.98 2.66 -12.05
C PRO A 6 15.12 2.24 -11.12
N HIS A 7 16.31 2.81 -11.33
CA HIS A 7 17.39 2.74 -10.33
C HIS A 7 17.18 3.72 -9.17
N LYS A 8 16.32 4.73 -9.35
CA LYS A 8 15.99 5.70 -8.30
C LYS A 8 14.90 5.13 -7.40
N LYS A 9 14.96 5.48 -6.10
CA LYS A 9 13.93 5.15 -5.12
C LYS A 9 12.59 5.79 -5.51
N LEU A 10 11.54 4.99 -5.60
CA LEU A 10 10.17 5.44 -5.79
C LEU A 10 9.27 4.94 -4.66
N LEU A 11 8.50 5.85 -4.07
CA LEU A 11 7.52 5.54 -3.05
C LEU A 11 6.11 5.80 -3.60
N GLY A 12 5.27 4.76 -3.63
CA GLY A 12 3.87 4.88 -4.05
C GLY A 12 2.90 4.76 -2.88
N ILE A 13 2.08 5.77 -2.63
CA ILE A 13 1.09 5.77 -1.54
C ILE A 13 -0.32 5.84 -2.12
N CYS A 14 -1.24 4.99 -1.62
CA CYS A 14 -2.63 4.87 -2.03
C CYS A 14 -2.80 4.78 -3.56
N TRP A 15 -3.22 5.84 -4.24
CA TRP A 15 -3.33 5.84 -5.70
C TRP A 15 -1.98 5.59 -6.39
N GLY A 16 -0.87 6.02 -5.78
CA GLY A 16 0.48 5.70 -6.26
C GLY A 16 0.78 4.20 -6.19
N HIS A 17 0.37 3.53 -5.11
CA HIS A 17 0.48 2.07 -4.97
C HIS A 17 -0.33 1.34 -6.05
N GLN A 18 -1.55 1.79 -6.31
CA GLN A 18 -2.43 1.21 -7.33
C GLN A 18 -1.89 1.42 -8.74
N THR A 19 -1.40 2.62 -9.03
CA THR A 19 -0.85 2.98 -10.34
C THR A 19 0.40 2.17 -10.65
N ILE A 20 1.34 2.11 -9.69
CA ILE A 20 2.55 1.29 -9.83
C ILE A 20 2.16 -0.17 -10.03
N SER A 21 1.25 -0.70 -9.20
CA SER A 21 0.81 -2.09 -9.33
C SER A 21 0.22 -2.38 -10.71
N SER A 22 -0.67 -1.52 -11.22
CA SER A 22 -1.26 -1.67 -12.55
C SER A 22 -0.22 -1.61 -13.67
N VAL A 23 0.76 -0.73 -13.57
CA VAL A 23 1.82 -0.56 -14.58
C VAL A 23 2.72 -1.80 -14.65
N PHE A 24 2.93 -2.49 -13.53
CA PHE A 24 3.69 -3.74 -13.43
C PHE A 24 2.80 -5.00 -13.51
N GLY A 25 1.62 -4.90 -14.13
CA GLY A 25 0.78 -6.06 -14.46
C GLY A 25 -0.10 -6.58 -13.32
N GLY A 26 -0.13 -5.89 -12.19
CA GLY A 26 -1.10 -6.14 -11.13
C GLY A 26 -2.52 -5.78 -11.57
N LYS A 27 -3.52 -6.40 -10.92
CA LYS A 27 -4.94 -6.18 -11.23
C LYS A 27 -5.62 -5.37 -10.12
N LEU A 28 -6.31 -4.31 -10.50
CA LEU A 28 -7.12 -3.50 -9.59
C LEU A 28 -8.59 -3.90 -9.66
N VAL A 29 -9.24 -3.99 -8.51
CA VAL A 29 -10.68 -4.22 -8.37
C VAL A 29 -11.28 -3.18 -7.42
N ASP A 30 -12.59 -3.04 -7.44
CA ASP A 30 -13.29 -2.36 -6.34
C ASP A 30 -13.23 -3.27 -5.11
N ALA A 31 -12.84 -2.70 -3.98
CA ALA A 31 -12.80 -3.40 -2.71
C ALA A 31 -14.24 -3.74 -2.30
N ALA A 32 -14.43 -4.97 -1.80
CA ALA A 32 -15.74 -5.38 -1.28
C ALA A 32 -16.21 -4.47 -0.14
N VAL A 33 -15.26 -4.01 0.69
CA VAL A 33 -15.48 -3.02 1.74
C VAL A 33 -14.42 -1.93 1.59
N PRO A 34 -14.81 -0.72 1.14
CA PRO A 34 -13.93 0.45 1.17
C PRO A 34 -13.44 0.78 2.58
N GLU A 35 -12.19 1.24 2.68
CA GLU A 35 -11.57 1.56 3.96
C GLU A 35 -11.35 3.07 4.09
N MET A 36 -11.80 3.63 5.22
CA MET A 36 -11.60 5.01 5.61
C MET A 36 -11.39 5.11 7.12
N GLY A 37 -10.34 5.83 7.54
CA GLY A 37 -9.89 5.87 8.94
C GLY A 37 -8.80 4.84 9.23
N VAL A 38 -8.32 4.78 10.48
CA VAL A 38 -7.21 3.88 10.84
C VAL A 38 -7.66 2.42 10.80
N ALA A 39 -6.88 1.58 10.13
CA ALA A 39 -7.08 0.14 10.08
C ALA A 39 -5.75 -0.62 10.31
N SER A 40 -5.89 -1.85 10.81
CA SER A 40 -4.75 -2.73 11.06
C SER A 40 -4.31 -3.44 9.79
N VAL A 41 -3.03 -3.29 9.46
CA VAL A 41 -2.36 -3.91 8.33
C VAL A 41 -1.56 -5.11 8.83
N LYS A 42 -1.92 -6.31 8.39
CA LYS A 42 -1.23 -7.56 8.76
C LYS A 42 0.00 -7.78 7.89
N LEU A 43 1.14 -8.07 8.51
CA LEU A 43 2.41 -8.29 7.82
C LEU A 43 2.54 -9.74 7.32
N THR A 44 3.22 -9.89 6.18
CA THR A 44 3.75 -11.20 5.75
C THR A 44 5.05 -11.50 6.49
N ASN A 45 5.63 -12.70 6.29
CA ASN A 45 6.97 -13.00 6.81
C ASN A 45 8.03 -12.01 6.29
N HIS A 46 7.96 -11.63 5.01
CA HIS A 46 8.82 -10.60 4.42
C HIS A 46 8.54 -9.22 5.03
N GLY A 47 7.28 -8.91 5.30
CA GLY A 47 6.86 -7.71 6.01
C GLY A 47 7.47 -7.60 7.40
N ARG A 48 7.43 -8.67 8.20
CA ARG A 48 8.01 -8.67 9.54
C ARG A 48 9.54 -8.52 9.51
N ALA A 49 10.20 -9.10 8.51
CA ALA A 49 11.63 -8.89 8.31
C ALA A 49 11.96 -7.44 7.91
N PHE A 50 11.10 -6.82 7.10
CA PHE A 50 11.28 -5.44 6.64
C PHE A 50 10.95 -4.43 7.75
N PHE A 51 9.77 -4.51 8.37
CA PHE A 51 9.31 -3.66 9.47
C PHE A 51 9.68 -4.28 10.82
N HIS A 52 10.97 -4.30 11.14
CA HIS A 52 11.50 -5.00 12.32
C HIS A 52 10.87 -4.56 13.65
N GLU A 53 10.52 -3.27 13.80
CA GLU A 53 9.81 -2.76 14.99
C GLU A 53 8.39 -3.35 15.15
N ALA A 54 7.76 -3.76 14.06
CA ALA A 54 6.43 -4.40 14.02
C ALA A 54 6.51 -5.93 13.88
N ALA A 55 7.71 -6.52 13.97
CA ALA A 55 7.87 -7.97 13.80
C ALA A 55 7.17 -8.77 14.90
N ALA A 56 7.16 -8.26 16.14
CA ALA A 56 6.52 -8.94 17.27
C ALA A 56 4.98 -8.81 17.27
N SER A 57 4.45 -7.66 16.85
CA SER A 57 3.00 -7.43 16.73
C SER A 57 2.40 -8.06 15.47
N GLU A 58 3.24 -8.40 14.50
CA GLU A 58 2.89 -8.90 13.16
C GLU A 58 1.97 -7.94 12.36
N THR A 59 1.79 -6.72 12.86
CA THR A 59 0.82 -5.75 12.39
C THR A 59 1.31 -4.34 12.66
N PHE A 60 0.83 -3.39 11.86
CA PHE A 60 0.89 -1.96 12.15
C PHE A 60 -0.44 -1.31 11.74
N ASN A 61 -0.77 -0.14 12.28
CA ASN A 61 -1.99 0.59 11.99
C ASN A 61 -1.70 1.82 11.14
N LEU A 62 -2.44 2.01 10.03
CA LEU A 62 -2.32 3.19 9.17
C LEU A 62 -3.69 3.78 8.86
N GLN A 63 -3.73 5.09 8.59
CA GLN A 63 -4.90 5.73 8.00
C GLN A 63 -5.18 5.11 6.62
N GLN A 64 -6.40 4.66 6.39
CA GLN A 64 -6.88 4.20 5.10
C GLN A 64 -7.77 5.26 4.45
N HIS A 65 -7.73 5.32 3.13
CA HIS A 65 -8.64 6.12 2.33
C HIS A 65 -8.63 5.56 0.89
N HIS A 66 -9.35 4.47 0.66
CA HIS A 66 -9.46 3.87 -0.68
C HIS A 66 -10.73 3.04 -0.87
N ARG A 67 -11.15 2.93 -2.14
CA ARG A 67 -12.26 2.06 -2.59
C ARG A 67 -11.82 0.95 -3.51
N ARG A 68 -10.58 1.01 -3.97
CA ARG A 68 -9.98 0.03 -4.87
C ARG A 68 -8.82 -0.62 -4.16
N GLU A 69 -8.55 -1.85 -4.54
CA GLU A 69 -7.46 -2.66 -4.01
C GLU A 69 -6.78 -3.43 -5.13
N VAL A 70 -5.56 -3.88 -4.85
CA VAL A 70 -4.80 -4.74 -5.74
C VAL A 70 -5.25 -6.19 -5.52
N ALA A 71 -6.02 -6.75 -6.44
CA ALA A 71 -6.45 -8.14 -6.39
C ALA A 71 -5.34 -9.13 -6.80
N ALA A 72 -4.48 -8.73 -7.72
CA ALA A 72 -3.34 -9.53 -8.15
C ALA A 72 -2.05 -8.71 -8.05
N ALA A 73 -1.04 -9.29 -7.39
CA ALA A 73 0.23 -8.62 -7.14
C ALA A 73 0.97 -8.27 -8.45
N PRO A 74 1.69 -7.14 -8.49
CA PRO A 74 2.52 -6.78 -9.63
C PRO A 74 3.73 -7.72 -9.79
N PHE A 75 4.20 -7.89 -11.02
CA PHE A 75 5.35 -8.75 -11.31
C PHE A 75 6.67 -8.18 -10.78
N GLY A 76 7.47 -9.05 -10.16
CA GLY A 76 8.75 -8.67 -9.58
C GLY A 76 8.61 -7.88 -8.28
N PHE A 77 7.54 -8.09 -7.52
CA PHE A 77 7.36 -7.50 -6.20
C PHE A 77 7.11 -8.58 -5.15
N VAL A 78 7.64 -8.34 -3.96
CA VAL A 78 7.38 -9.10 -2.75
C VAL A 78 6.31 -8.39 -1.95
N SER A 79 5.26 -9.13 -1.54
CA SER A 79 4.22 -8.60 -0.65
C SER A 79 4.75 -8.51 0.78
N LEU A 80 4.75 -7.31 1.34
CA LEU A 80 5.12 -7.05 2.73
C LEU A 80 3.90 -7.08 3.66
N ALA A 81 2.71 -6.82 3.14
CA ALA A 81 1.46 -6.94 3.88
C ALA A 81 0.51 -7.95 3.24
N GLN A 82 -0.42 -8.48 4.03
CA GLN A 82 -1.54 -9.27 3.53
C GLN A 82 -2.45 -8.38 2.68
N SER A 83 -3.32 -9.03 1.88
CA SER A 83 -4.25 -8.34 0.99
C SER A 83 -3.58 -7.33 0.05
N ASN A 84 -2.31 -7.59 -0.32
CA ASN A 84 -1.54 -6.76 -1.25
C ASN A 84 -1.40 -5.29 -0.83
N GLN A 85 -1.51 -4.97 0.46
CA GLN A 85 -1.49 -3.57 0.92
C GLN A 85 -0.11 -2.91 0.91
N CYS A 86 0.96 -3.68 0.75
CA CYS A 86 2.32 -3.16 0.72
C CYS A 86 3.23 -4.06 -0.11
N PHE A 87 4.02 -3.45 -1.00
CA PHE A 87 4.95 -4.18 -1.86
C PHE A 87 6.33 -3.54 -1.86
N LEU A 88 7.35 -4.39 -1.98
CA LEU A 88 8.72 -4.02 -2.29
C LEU A 88 9.17 -4.69 -3.59
N SER A 89 9.72 -3.94 -4.53
CA SER A 89 10.32 -4.50 -5.74
C SER A 89 11.54 -5.37 -5.38
N GLU A 90 11.79 -6.48 -6.08
CA GLU A 90 12.99 -7.31 -5.82
C GLU A 90 14.31 -6.52 -5.96
N SER A 91 14.36 -5.51 -6.84
CA SER A 91 15.51 -4.60 -6.99
C SER A 91 15.70 -3.62 -5.83
N ASN A 92 14.82 -3.64 -4.83
CA ASN A 92 14.78 -2.70 -3.71
C ASN A 92 14.61 -1.22 -4.12
N ALA A 93 14.13 -0.93 -5.33
CA ALA A 93 13.98 0.42 -5.85
C ALA A 93 12.59 1.05 -5.64
N ILE A 94 11.55 0.23 -5.52
CA ILE A 94 10.17 0.69 -5.39
C ILE A 94 9.53 0.10 -4.15
N LEU A 95 9.01 0.96 -3.29
CA LEU A 95 8.21 0.61 -2.11
C LEU A 95 6.82 1.22 -2.27
N THR A 96 5.78 0.49 -1.87
CA THR A 96 4.40 0.98 -2.01
C THR A 96 3.53 0.64 -0.82
N PHE A 97 2.54 1.48 -0.55
CA PHE A 97 1.55 1.33 0.54
C PHE A 97 0.15 1.67 0.02
N GLN A 98 -0.83 0.83 0.31
CA GLN A 98 -2.24 1.14 0.07
C GLN A 98 -2.76 2.15 1.09
N GLY A 99 -2.33 2.02 2.35
CA GLY A 99 -2.59 2.97 3.43
C GLY A 99 -1.66 4.18 3.38
N HIS A 100 -1.97 5.14 4.26
CA HIS A 100 -1.36 6.47 4.32
C HIS A 100 -0.51 6.62 5.58
N PRO A 101 0.80 6.33 5.54
CA PRO A 101 1.70 6.60 6.66
C PRO A 101 1.91 8.09 6.91
N GLU A 102 1.62 8.95 5.93
CA GLU A 102 1.76 10.41 6.03
C GLU A 102 0.57 11.12 6.69
N LYS A 103 -0.56 10.43 6.84
CA LYS A 103 -1.77 11.05 7.36
C LYS A 103 -1.88 10.84 8.86
N ASP A 104 -2.17 11.94 9.54
CA ASP A 104 -2.66 12.01 10.90
C ASP A 104 -4.19 12.23 10.92
N SER A 105 -4.74 12.39 12.12
CA SER A 105 -6.18 12.62 12.27
C SER A 105 -6.66 13.95 11.67
N GLU A 106 -5.82 15.00 11.66
CA GLU A 106 -6.18 16.32 11.14
C GLU A 106 -6.27 16.29 9.60
N THR A 107 -5.25 15.73 8.95
CA THR A 107 -5.22 15.56 7.50
C THR A 107 -6.27 14.57 7.00
N ALA A 108 -6.57 13.51 7.76
CA ALA A 108 -7.68 12.60 7.46
C ALA A 108 -9.04 13.31 7.52
N ARG A 109 -9.27 14.18 8.50
CA ARG A 109 -10.52 14.97 8.63
C ARG A 109 -10.80 15.87 7.43
N LEU A 110 -9.76 16.45 6.82
CA LEU A 110 -9.92 17.27 5.61
C LEU A 110 -10.56 16.50 4.45
N ARG A 111 -10.54 15.17 4.50
CA ARG A 111 -11.10 14.28 3.49
C ARG A 111 -12.44 13.66 3.89
N LEU A 112 -13.05 14.07 5.01
CA LEU A 112 -14.37 13.57 5.39
C LEU A 112 -15.47 13.92 4.38
N HIS A 113 -15.32 15.00 3.62
CA HIS A 113 -16.25 15.35 2.55
C HIS A 113 -16.28 14.32 1.40
N ASP A 114 -15.28 13.45 1.31
CA ASP A 114 -15.24 12.35 0.35
C ASP A 114 -16.19 11.19 0.75
N SER A 115 -16.64 11.14 2.01
CA SER A 115 -17.52 10.07 2.54
C SER A 115 -18.78 9.87 1.69
N MET A 116 -19.52 10.92 1.37
CA MET A 116 -20.76 10.76 0.59
C MET A 116 -20.46 10.37 -0.85
N ARG A 117 -19.58 11.13 -1.52
CA ARG A 117 -19.27 10.95 -2.94
C ARG A 117 -18.67 9.58 -3.22
N TRP A 118 -17.75 9.17 -2.35
CA TRP A 118 -16.98 7.97 -2.58
C TRP A 118 -17.52 6.84 -1.75
N PHE A 119 -17.81 6.99 -0.46
CA PHE A 119 -18.17 5.88 0.44
C PHE A 119 -19.69 5.65 0.57
N GLY A 120 -20.51 6.57 0.09
CA GLY A 120 -21.97 6.43 0.03
C GLY A 120 -22.70 6.70 1.34
N PHE A 121 -22.04 7.37 2.30
CA PHE A 121 -22.65 7.79 3.57
C PHE A 121 -22.12 9.16 4.01
N ASP A 122 -22.88 9.83 4.85
CA ASP A 122 -22.52 11.07 5.55
C ASP A 122 -23.19 11.11 6.94
N ALA A 123 -22.94 12.17 7.70
CA ALA A 123 -23.51 12.35 9.03
C ALA A 123 -25.06 12.38 9.06
N LEU A 124 -25.71 12.76 7.96
CA LEU A 124 -27.17 12.87 7.88
C LEU A 124 -27.83 11.56 7.48
N SER A 125 -27.16 10.77 6.64
CA SER A 125 -27.64 9.49 6.11
C SER A 125 -27.34 8.30 7.03
N ASP A 126 -26.21 8.34 7.75
CA ASP A 126 -25.82 7.29 8.71
C ASP A 126 -24.95 7.87 9.84
N GLU A 127 -25.62 8.39 10.88
CA GLU A 127 -24.97 8.96 12.07
C GLU A 127 -24.04 7.96 12.77
N LYS A 128 -24.40 6.67 12.78
CA LYS A 128 -23.60 5.63 13.43
C LYS A 128 -22.31 5.36 12.66
N ALA A 129 -22.38 5.23 11.34
CA ALA A 129 -21.21 5.06 10.49
C ALA A 129 -20.31 6.30 10.55
N TRP A 130 -20.90 7.50 10.61
CA TRP A 130 -20.15 8.74 10.79
C TRP A 130 -19.39 8.78 12.12
N ALA A 131 -20.06 8.52 13.24
CA ALA A 131 -19.43 8.48 14.56
C ALA A 131 -18.32 7.41 14.64
N GLN A 132 -18.52 6.26 13.99
CA GLN A 132 -17.50 5.23 13.89
C GLN A 132 -16.29 5.70 13.08
N LEU A 133 -16.51 6.36 11.94
CA LEU A 133 -15.44 6.91 11.13
C LEU A 133 -14.63 7.96 11.90
N GLU A 134 -15.30 8.87 12.61
CA GLU A 134 -14.63 9.84 13.47
C GLU A 134 -13.79 9.15 14.54
N MET A 135 -14.31 8.12 15.19
CA MET A 135 -13.54 7.32 16.15
C MET A 135 -12.30 6.67 15.50
N LEU A 136 -12.45 6.05 14.34
CA LEU A 136 -11.36 5.39 13.62
C LEU A 136 -10.27 6.39 13.20
N ILE A 137 -10.64 7.57 12.70
CA ILE A 137 -9.69 8.63 12.33
C ILE A 137 -8.81 9.07 13.51
N ASN A 138 -9.35 9.03 14.73
CA ASN A 138 -8.63 9.43 15.95
C ASN A 138 -7.89 8.27 16.65
N THR A 139 -7.98 7.06 16.11
CA THR A 139 -7.27 5.91 16.68
C THR A 139 -5.76 6.09 16.50
N PRO A 140 -4.92 5.71 17.48
CA PRO A 140 -3.47 5.73 17.31
C PRO A 140 -3.01 4.93 16.09
N HIS A 141 -2.03 5.45 15.37
CA HIS A 141 -1.47 4.83 14.17
C HIS A 141 0.06 4.84 14.20
N ASP A 142 0.67 3.98 13.39
CA ASP A 142 2.11 3.72 13.38
C ASP A 142 2.84 4.44 12.23
N GLY A 143 2.22 5.47 11.65
CA GLY A 143 2.78 6.25 10.53
C GLY A 143 4.22 6.73 10.76
N GLU A 144 4.57 7.18 11.97
CA GLU A 144 5.95 7.60 12.30
C GLU A 144 6.95 6.44 12.23
N MET A 145 6.60 5.27 12.77
CA MET A 145 7.42 4.06 12.68
C MET A 145 7.61 3.65 11.21
N VAL A 146 6.52 3.65 10.44
CA VAL A 146 6.59 3.33 9.00
C VAL A 146 7.49 4.33 8.26
N TRP A 147 7.40 5.63 8.56
CA TRP A 147 8.26 6.64 7.94
C TRP A 147 9.73 6.50 8.32
N ARG A 148 10.06 6.19 9.58
CA ARG A 148 11.45 5.87 9.98
C ARG A 148 11.99 4.74 9.13
N ARG A 149 11.23 3.66 8.97
CA ARG A 149 11.63 2.54 8.13
C ARG A 149 11.77 2.91 6.65
N VAL A 150 10.86 3.73 6.11
CA VAL A 150 10.95 4.25 4.73
C VAL A 150 12.23 5.06 4.54
N PHE A 151 12.60 5.91 5.50
CA PHE A 151 13.84 6.70 5.42
C PHE A 151 15.09 5.83 5.47
N GLU A 152 15.10 4.75 6.26
CA GLU A 152 16.17 3.74 6.22
C GLU A 152 16.26 3.11 4.83
N TRP A 153 15.13 2.66 4.29
CA TRP A 153 15.04 2.02 2.97
C TRP A 153 15.56 2.90 1.83
N VAL A 154 15.31 4.22 1.87
CA VAL A 154 15.83 5.15 0.86
C VAL A 154 17.36 5.10 0.75
N ARG A 155 18.06 4.76 1.84
CA ARG A 155 19.53 4.67 1.90
C ARG A 155 20.06 3.28 1.53
N GLU A 156 19.19 2.28 1.48
CA GLU A 156 19.60 0.92 1.11
C GLU A 156 19.97 0.82 -0.37
N PRO A 157 20.98 0.00 -0.71
CA PRO A 157 21.44 -0.15 -2.07
C PRO A 157 20.36 -0.77 -2.98
N TYR A 158 20.48 -0.46 -4.26
CA TYR A 158 19.78 -1.17 -5.33
C TYR A 158 20.28 -2.61 -5.44
N SER A 159 19.39 -3.56 -5.68
CA SER A 159 19.72 -4.98 -5.83
C SER A 159 19.78 -5.35 -7.31
N GLU A 160 21.00 -5.48 -7.87
CA GLU A 160 21.22 -5.93 -9.26
C GLU A 160 20.71 -7.35 -9.49
N THR A 161 20.89 -8.22 -8.50
CA THR A 161 20.37 -9.60 -8.52
C THR A 161 18.84 -9.59 -8.56
N GLY A 162 18.21 -8.78 -7.71
CA GLY A 162 16.76 -8.62 -7.70
C GLY A 162 16.23 -8.06 -9.01
N ALA A 163 16.89 -7.05 -9.58
CA ALA A 163 16.54 -6.48 -10.88
C ALA A 163 16.54 -7.54 -12.00
N THR A 164 17.52 -8.44 -11.99
CA THR A 164 17.59 -9.56 -12.94
C THR A 164 16.41 -10.51 -12.78
N GLN A 165 16.03 -10.84 -11.54
CA GLN A 165 14.85 -11.66 -11.24
C GLN A 165 13.55 -10.99 -11.70
N GLN A 166 13.40 -9.68 -11.49
CA GLN A 166 12.22 -8.94 -11.95
C GLN A 166 12.09 -8.96 -13.48
N LYS A 167 13.19 -8.71 -14.21
CA LYS A 167 13.20 -8.76 -15.67
C LYS A 167 12.79 -10.14 -16.20
N ALA A 168 13.28 -11.20 -15.57
CA ALA A 168 12.87 -12.57 -15.90
C ALA A 168 11.37 -12.81 -15.63
N ALA A 169 10.85 -12.35 -14.51
CA ALA A 169 9.43 -12.50 -14.15
C ALA A 169 8.50 -11.76 -15.14
N LEU A 170 8.83 -10.53 -15.53
CA LEU A 170 8.09 -9.78 -16.55
C LEU A 170 8.09 -10.49 -17.91
N ALA A 171 9.26 -10.95 -18.37
CA ALA A 171 9.36 -11.61 -19.67
C ALA A 171 8.52 -12.90 -19.75
N LEU A 172 8.46 -13.67 -18.64
CA LEU A 172 7.58 -14.82 -18.52
C LEU A 172 6.10 -14.42 -18.57
N ALA A 173 5.72 -13.36 -17.86
CA ALA A 173 4.35 -12.85 -17.86
C ALA A 173 3.90 -12.32 -19.24
N GLU A 174 4.76 -11.60 -19.97
CA GLU A 174 4.47 -11.15 -21.34
C GLU A 174 4.22 -12.31 -22.29
N LYS A 175 5.00 -13.38 -22.14
CA LYS A 175 4.83 -14.59 -22.96
C LYS A 175 3.49 -15.27 -22.64
N ALA A 176 3.13 -15.40 -21.37
CA ALA A 176 1.87 -16.01 -20.95
C ALA A 176 0.62 -15.22 -21.37
N SER A 177 0.72 -13.89 -21.46
CA SER A 177 -0.40 -13.01 -21.88
C SER A 177 -0.67 -13.04 -23.41
N LYS A 178 0.30 -13.53 -24.20
CA LYS A 178 0.21 -13.62 -25.67
C LYS A 178 -0.19 -15.01 -26.18
N MET A 179 -0.37 -15.99 -25.28
CA MET A 179 -0.83 -17.35 -25.58
C MET A 179 -2.31 -17.48 -25.25
#